data_AF-A0A0C2G333-F1
#
_entry.id   AF-A0A0C2G333-F1
#
_cell.length_a   1.000
_cell.length_b   1.000
_cell.length_c   1.000
_cell.angle_alpha   90.00
_cell.angle_beta   90.00
_cell.angle_gamma   90.00
#
_symmetry.space_group_name_H-M   'P 1'
#
loop_
_entity.id
_entity.type
_entity.pdbx_description
1 polymer ?
#
loop_
_entity_poly.entity_id
_entity_poly.type
_entity_poly.pdbx_seq_one_letter_code
_entity_poly.pdbx_strand_id
1 'polypeptide(L)'
;MDMIMSATMFRAKIESFVEAYEDFIGIKAVKEAQAGVMKWEEKLSAAQLARREKQMEIKSLQSRLKEIHTELDRTSRGEDRYLHLLTEEHALIKKERGLLEQFEVLEADERESFHQLSNRFM
;
A
#
# COMPACT_ATOMS: atom_id res chain seq x y z
N MET A 1 44.73 33.35 -39.33
CA MET A 1 43.73 32.29 -39.56
C MET A 1 43.75 31.27 -38.41
N ASP A 2 44.93 30.89 -37.90
CA ASP A 2 45.08 29.80 -36.91
C ASP A 2 44.54 30.10 -35.50
N MET A 3 44.60 31.35 -35.04
CA MET A 3 44.16 31.71 -33.68
C MET A 3 42.63 31.68 -33.52
N ILE A 4 41.88 32.00 -34.57
CA ILE A 4 40.40 31.95 -34.57
C ILE A 4 39.92 30.49 -34.59
N MET A 5 40.62 29.63 -35.34
CA MET A 5 40.30 28.20 -35.47
C MET A 5 40.58 27.42 -34.17
N SER A 6 41.59 27.83 -33.39
CA SER A 6 41.88 27.27 -32.07
C SER A 6 40.81 27.64 -31.03
N ALA A 7 40.33 28.89 -31.05
CA ALA A 7 39.29 29.37 -30.14
C ALA A 7 37.92 28.72 -30.39
N THR A 8 37.56 28.46 -31.65
CA THR A 8 36.33 27.75 -32.01
C THR A 8 36.37 26.27 -31.62
N MET A 9 37.51 25.59 -31.82
CA MET A 9 37.70 24.21 -31.38
C MET A 9 37.65 24.07 -29.86
N PHE A 10 38.19 25.06 -29.12
CA PHE A 10 38.13 25.08 -27.66
C PHE A 10 36.70 25.27 -27.15
N ARG A 11 35.91 26.15 -27.76
CA ARG A 11 34.48 26.33 -27.44
C ARG A 11 33.67 25.06 -27.70
N ALA A 12 33.84 24.43 -28.87
CA ALA A 12 33.14 23.18 -29.20
C ALA A 12 33.47 22.06 -28.20
N LYS A 13 34.71 22.01 -27.71
CA LYS A 13 35.12 21.02 -26.70
C LYS A 13 34.46 21.31 -25.35
N ILE A 14 34.36 22.57 -24.95
CA ILE A 14 33.64 22.97 -23.72
C ILE A 14 32.15 22.63 -23.84
N GLU A 15 31.51 22.96 -24.96
CA GLU A 15 30.10 22.62 -25.22
C GLU A 15 29.87 21.10 -25.11
N SER A 16 30.74 20.28 -25.71
CA SER A 16 30.63 18.81 -25.57
C SER A 16 30.80 18.30 -24.14
N PHE A 17 31.62 18.97 -23.31
CA PHE A 17 31.80 18.60 -21.91
C PHE A 17 30.59 19.03 -21.06
N VAL A 18 29.96 20.16 -21.40
CA VAL A 18 28.73 20.63 -20.76
C VAL A 18 27.57 19.70 -21.11
N GLU A 19 27.38 19.33 -22.38
CA GLU A 19 26.36 18.38 -22.82
C GLU A 19 26.52 17.01 -22.13
N ALA A 20 27.73 16.45 -22.12
CA ALA A 20 27.99 15.17 -21.45
C ALA A 20 27.74 15.23 -19.93
N TYR A 21 27.96 16.39 -19.31
CA TYR A 21 27.68 16.61 -17.88
C TYR A 21 26.19 16.74 -17.60
N GLU A 22 25.45 17.47 -18.44
CA GLU A 22 23.99 17.58 -18.38
C GLU A 22 23.32 16.21 -18.57
N ASP A 23 23.78 15.41 -19.53
CA ASP A 23 23.31 14.04 -19.74
C ASP A 23 23.57 13.16 -18.52
N PHE A 24 24.76 13.25 -17.93
CA PHE A 24 25.11 12.49 -16.74
C PHE A 24 24.24 12.87 -15.53
N ILE A 25 24.00 14.16 -15.30
CA ILE A 25 23.11 14.64 -14.25
C ILE A 25 21.68 14.17 -14.53
N GLY A 26 21.20 14.29 -15.77
CA GLY A 26 19.87 13.86 -16.19
C GLY A 26 19.65 12.37 -15.91
N ILE A 27 20.60 11.52 -16.29
CA ILE A 27 20.56 10.08 -16.01
C ILE A 27 20.56 9.81 -14.50
N LYS A 28 21.38 10.53 -13.73
CA LYS A 28 21.42 10.37 -12.27
C LYS A 28 20.09 10.78 -11.62
N ALA A 29 19.51 11.90 -12.03
CA ALA A 29 18.22 12.38 -11.54
C ALA A 29 17.08 11.41 -11.88
N VAL A 30 17.07 10.85 -13.09
CA VAL A 30 16.08 9.82 -13.49
C VAL A 30 16.22 8.56 -12.65
N LYS A 31 17.44 8.08 -12.41
CA LYS A 31 17.68 6.90 -11.55
C LYS A 31 17.23 7.13 -10.12
N GLU A 32 17.51 8.30 -9.55
CA GLU A 32 17.06 8.66 -8.20
C GLU A 32 15.53 8.77 -8.12
N ALA A 33 14.89 9.33 -9.16
CA ALA A 33 13.43 9.37 -9.26
C ALA A 33 12.83 7.96 -9.33
N GLN A 34 13.38 7.09 -10.18
CA GLN A 34 12.96 5.68 -10.30
C GLN A 34 13.13 4.89 -8.99
N ALA A 35 14.24 5.09 -8.28
CA ALA A 35 14.47 4.47 -6.98
C ALA A 35 13.45 4.95 -5.93
N GLY A 36 13.10 6.24 -5.96
CA GLY A 36 12.03 6.80 -5.14
C GLY A 36 10.68 6.16 -5.45
N VAL A 37 10.34 6.03 -6.72
CA VAL A 37 9.10 5.38 -7.18
C VAL A 37 8.98 3.95 -6.67
N MET A 38 10.01 3.13 -6.90
CA MET A 38 10.01 1.72 -6.49
C MET A 38 9.74 1.57 -4.99
N LYS A 39 10.36 2.42 -4.16
CA LYS A 39 10.13 2.42 -2.71
C LYS A 39 8.68 2.72 -2.33
N TRP A 40 8.02 3.63 -3.04
CA TRP A 40 6.62 3.97 -2.75
C TRP A 40 5.65 2.92 -3.29
N GLU A 41 5.95 2.33 -4.45
CA GLU A 41 5.19 1.19 -5.00
C GLU A 41 5.25 -0.02 -4.06
N GLU A 42 6.42 -0.33 -3.51
CA GLU A 42 6.60 -1.39 -2.50
C GLU A 42 5.74 -1.12 -1.26
N LYS A 43 5.75 0.12 -0.74
CA LYS A 43 4.92 0.51 0.40
C LYS A 43 3.42 0.38 0.11
N LEU A 44 2.97 0.87 -1.04
CA LEU A 44 1.57 0.75 -1.45
C LEU A 44 1.17 -0.72 -1.60
N SER A 45 2.04 -1.53 -2.22
CA SER A 45 1.81 -2.97 -2.38
C SER A 45 1.67 -3.67 -1.01
N ALA A 46 2.53 -3.35 -0.06
CA ALA A 46 2.45 -3.88 1.31
C ALA A 46 1.16 -3.46 2.03
N ALA A 47 0.77 -2.18 1.94
CA ALA A 47 -0.48 -1.68 2.53
C ALA A 47 -1.71 -2.37 1.91
N GLN A 48 -1.71 -2.54 0.58
CA GLN A 48 -2.76 -3.27 -0.14
C GLN A 48 -2.86 -4.73 0.29
N LEU A 49 -1.72 -5.40 0.47
CA LEU A 49 -1.68 -6.78 0.91
C LEU A 49 -2.28 -6.92 2.32
N ALA A 50 -1.83 -6.08 3.26
CA ALA A 50 -2.33 -6.08 4.63
C ALA A 50 -3.84 -5.85 4.70
N ARG A 51 -4.37 -4.88 3.92
CA ARG A 51 -5.81 -4.62 3.83
C ARG A 51 -6.57 -5.84 3.30
N ARG A 52 -6.08 -6.49 2.24
CA ARG A 52 -6.71 -7.70 1.67
C ARG A 52 -6.73 -8.84 2.67
N GLU A 53 -5.63 -9.06 3.39
CA GLU A 53 -5.56 -10.09 4.44
C GLU A 53 -6.58 -9.84 5.54
N LYS A 54 -6.68 -8.61 6.05
CA LYS A 54 -7.71 -8.26 7.04
C LYS A 54 -9.12 -8.37 6.50
N GLN A 55 -9.34 -8.01 5.25
CA GLN A 55 -10.64 -8.21 4.60
C GLN A 55 -11.03 -9.69 4.53
N MET A 56 -10.08 -10.59 4.26
CA MET A 56 -10.32 -12.03 4.27
C MET A 56 -10.62 -12.54 5.68
N GLU A 57 -9.90 -12.06 6.70
CA GLU A 57 -10.16 -12.40 8.11
C GLU A 57 -11.58 -12.01 8.54
N ILE A 58 -12.00 -10.78 8.22
CA ILE A 58 -13.35 -10.28 8.50
C ILE A 58 -14.41 -11.16 7.81
N LYS A 59 -14.22 -11.47 6.52
CA LYS A 59 -15.16 -12.32 5.77
C LYS A 59 -15.29 -13.72 6.37
N SER A 60 -14.17 -14.32 6.79
CA SER A 60 -14.18 -15.63 7.44
C SER A 60 -14.95 -15.58 8.77
N LEU A 61 -14.72 -14.55 9.58
CA LEU A 61 -15.42 -14.36 10.84
C LEU A 61 -16.93 -14.12 10.64
N GLN A 62 -17.31 -13.32 9.65
CA GLN A 62 -18.71 -13.11 9.27
C GLN A 62 -19.40 -14.38 8.79
N SER A 63 -18.68 -15.26 8.09
CA SER A 63 -19.20 -16.59 7.73
C SER A 63 -19.49 -17.41 8.98
N ARG A 64 -18.56 -17.42 9.95
CA ARG A 64 -18.74 -18.14 11.21
C ARG A 64 -19.90 -17.60 12.04
N LEU A 65 -20.09 -16.29 12.09
CA LEU A 65 -21.25 -15.67 12.76
C LEU A 65 -22.57 -16.14 12.13
N LYS A 66 -22.66 -16.21 10.81
CA LYS A 66 -23.86 -16.74 10.12
C LYS A 66 -24.16 -18.19 10.48
N GLU A 67 -23.13 -19.02 10.60
CA GLU A 67 -23.28 -20.41 11.05
C GLU A 67 -23.86 -20.45 12.46
N ILE A 68 -23.31 -19.69 13.41
CA ILE A 68 -23.77 -19.65 14.80
C ILE A 68 -25.20 -19.13 14.90
N HIS A 69 -25.56 -18.06 14.17
CA HIS A 69 -26.95 -17.59 14.12
C HIS A 69 -27.89 -18.70 13.65
N THR A 70 -27.49 -19.43 12.61
CA THR A 70 -28.29 -20.55 12.08
C THR A 70 -28.41 -21.70 13.09
N GLU A 71 -27.38 -21.96 13.89
CA GLU A 71 -27.42 -22.95 14.97
C GLU A 71 -28.27 -22.47 16.16
N LEU A 72 -28.19 -21.20 16.54
CA LEU A 72 -29.01 -20.58 17.60
C LEU A 72 -30.50 -20.66 17.27
N ASP A 73 -30.88 -20.39 16.02
CA ASP A 73 -32.27 -20.45 15.55
C ASP A 73 -32.86 -21.85 15.65
N ARG A 74 -32.02 -22.89 15.58
CA ARG A 74 -32.41 -24.30 15.62
C ARG A 74 -32.33 -24.92 17.01
N THR A 75 -31.67 -24.25 17.95
CA THR A 75 -31.42 -24.77 19.31
C THR A 75 -32.46 -24.22 20.26
N SER A 76 -33.09 -25.07 21.07
CA SER A 76 -34.06 -24.60 22.07
C SER A 76 -33.35 -23.77 23.15
N ARG A 77 -33.96 -22.66 23.56
CA ARG A 77 -33.42 -21.78 24.61
C ARG A 77 -33.23 -22.46 25.96
N GLY A 78 -33.89 -23.60 26.20
CA GLY A 78 -33.73 -24.38 27.42
C GLY A 78 -32.53 -25.31 27.42
N GLU A 79 -31.81 -25.44 26.30
CA GLU A 79 -30.64 -26.31 26.19
C GLU A 79 -29.36 -25.56 26.57
N ASP A 80 -28.45 -26.20 27.32
CA ASP A 80 -27.13 -25.64 27.68
C ASP A 80 -26.30 -25.24 26.45
N ARG A 81 -26.54 -25.91 25.31
CA ARG A 81 -25.93 -25.58 24.02
C ARG A 81 -26.30 -24.18 23.54
N TYR A 82 -27.52 -23.72 23.79
CA TYR A 82 -27.96 -22.37 23.43
C TYR A 82 -27.10 -21.31 24.11
N LEU A 83 -26.82 -21.49 25.41
CA LEU A 83 -25.99 -20.57 26.18
C LEU A 83 -24.53 -20.57 25.71
N HIS A 84 -24.00 -21.73 25.31
CA HIS A 84 -22.66 -21.83 24.70
C HIS A 84 -22.59 -21.06 23.37
N LEU A 85 -23.56 -21.29 22.48
CA LEU A 85 -23.61 -20.61 21.18
C LEU A 85 -23.77 -19.09 21.33
N LEU A 86 -24.58 -18.64 22.29
CA LEU A 86 -24.77 -17.21 22.58
C LEU A 86 -23.47 -16.56 23.09
N THR A 87 -22.71 -17.29 23.91
CA THR A 87 -21.41 -16.82 24.42
C THR A 87 -20.38 -16.74 23.29
N GLU A 88 -20.35 -17.74 22.40
CA GLU A 88 -19.49 -17.75 21.21
C GLU A 88 -19.83 -16.59 20.26
N GLU A 89 -21.12 -16.37 19.98
CA GLU A 89 -21.61 -15.26 19.16
C GLU A 89 -21.12 -13.92 19.72
N HIS A 90 -21.34 -13.67 21.02
CA HIS A 90 -20.91 -12.44 21.66
C HIS A 90 -19.39 -12.23 21.56
N ALA A 91 -18.60 -13.29 21.76
CA ALA A 91 -17.14 -13.22 21.61
C ALA A 91 -16.72 -12.89 20.16
N LEU A 92 -17.38 -13.48 19.17
CA LEU A 92 -17.11 -13.21 17.76
C LEU A 92 -17.53 -11.80 17.35
N ILE A 93 -18.67 -11.29 17.81
CA ILE A 93 -19.08 -9.90 17.54
C ILE A 93 -18.06 -8.91 18.11
N LYS A 94 -17.55 -9.16 19.32
CA LYS A 94 -16.49 -8.34 19.91
C LYS A 94 -15.22 -8.38 19.07
N LYS A 95 -14.84 -9.57 18.57
CA LYS A 95 -13.68 -9.73 17.68
C LYS A 95 -13.90 -9.03 16.34
N GLU A 96 -15.09 -9.12 15.76
CA GLU A 96 -15.46 -8.44 14.50
C GLU A 96 -15.24 -6.93 14.61
N ARG A 97 -15.75 -6.31 15.69
CA ARG A 97 -15.56 -4.87 15.94
C ARG A 97 -14.09 -4.49 15.96
N GLY A 98 -13.26 -5.25 16.67
CA GLY A 98 -11.82 -5.00 16.71
C GLY A 98 -11.13 -5.18 15.37
N LEU A 99 -11.58 -6.12 14.53
CA LEU A 99 -11.05 -6.30 13.18
C LEU A 99 -11.47 -5.18 12.23
N LEU A 100 -12.71 -4.68 12.34
CA LEU A 100 -13.20 -3.55 11.56
C LEU A 100 -12.41 -2.27 11.90
N GLU A 101 -12.15 -2.01 13.19
CA GLU A 101 -11.31 -0.89 13.61
C GLU A 101 -9.89 -0.98 13.02
N GLN A 102 -9.28 -2.17 13.03
CA GLN A 102 -7.97 -2.39 12.41
C GLN A 102 -8.02 -2.23 10.88
N PHE A 103 -9.12 -2.64 10.26
CA PHE A 103 -9.31 -2.52 8.82
C PHE A 103 -9.40 -1.05 8.38
N GLU A 104 -10.11 -0.20 9.13
CA GLU A 104 -10.16 1.24 8.88
C GLU A 104 -8.77 1.89 8.93
N VAL A 105 -7.92 1.48 9.89
CA VAL A 105 -6.52 1.93 9.96
C VAL A 105 -5.76 1.54 8.71
N LEU A 106 -5.88 0.29 8.25
CA LEU A 106 -5.22 -0.17 7.04
C LEU A 106 -5.73 0.51 5.77
N GLU A 107 -7.03 0.85 5.70
CA GLU A 107 -7.55 1.67 4.60
C GLU A 107 -6.94 3.07 4.60
N ALA A 108 -6.79 3.68 5.77
CA ALA A 108 -6.14 4.99 5.90
C ALA A 108 -4.67 4.91 5.44
N ASP A 109 -3.93 3.89 5.88
CA ASP A 109 -2.53 3.66 5.49
C ASP A 109 -2.36 3.43 3.98
N GLU A 110 -3.26 2.65 3.36
CA GLU A 110 -3.27 2.44 1.91
C GLU A 110 -3.55 3.75 1.17
N ARG A 111 -4.57 4.51 1.60
CA ARG A 111 -4.91 5.81 0.98
C ARG A 111 -3.74 6.79 1.10
N GLU A 112 -3.10 6.87 2.27
CA GLU A 112 -1.93 7.72 2.47
C GLU A 112 -0.77 7.30 1.55
N SER A 113 -0.47 6.01 1.48
CA SER A 113 0.57 5.47 0.60
C SER A 113 0.27 5.78 -0.88
N PHE A 114 -0.99 5.67 -1.29
CA PHE A 114 -1.44 6.03 -2.63
C PHE A 114 -1.30 7.54 -2.90
N HIS A 115 -1.66 8.40 -1.94
CA HIS A 115 -1.49 9.85 -2.06
C HIS A 115 -0.01 10.24 -2.20
N GLN A 116 0.87 9.63 -1.40
CA GLN A 116 2.32 9.87 -1.47
C GLN A 116 2.90 9.44 -2.82
N LEU A 117 2.42 8.32 -3.37
CA LEU A 117 2.77 7.86 -4.71
C LEU A 117 2.24 8.84 -5.77
N SER A 118 0.96 9.18 -5.74
CA SER A 118 0.30 10.04 -6.74
C SER A 118 0.86 11.45 -6.79
N ASN A 119 1.14 12.08 -5.65
CA ASN A 119 1.72 13.43 -5.58
C ASN A 119 3.16 13.50 -6.11
N ARG A 120 3.83 12.36 -6.26
CA ARG A 120 5.17 12.28 -6.85
C ARG A 120 5.11 12.11 -8.38
N PHE A 121 3.97 11.64 -8.90
CA PHE A 121 3.75 11.31 -10.31
C PHE A 121 2.93 12.36 -11.08
N MET A 122 2.17 13.23 -10.39
CA MET A 122 1.56 14.44 -10.95
C MET A 122 2.39 15.67 -10.60
#